data_AF-A0A2N3VJA0-F1
#
_entry.id   AF-A0A2N3VJA0-F1
#
_cell.length_a   1.000
_cell.length_b   1.000
_cell.length_c   1.000
_cell.angle_alpha   90.00
_cell.angle_beta   90.00
_cell.angle_gamma   90.00
#
_symmetry.space_group_name_H-M   'P 1'
#
loop_
_entity.id
_entity.type
_entity.pdbx_description
1 polymer ?
#
loop_
_entity_poly.entity_id
_entity_poly.type
_entity_poly.pdbx_seq_one_letter_code
_entity_poly.pdbx_strand_id
1 'polypeptide(L)'
;MPDTELITIGAFARACGLSASALRFYADAGVLAPALVDEGTGYRYYAPEQSAPARLLRHLRAMNMPLPAVTALLAEPDPARALLLLDEHLADLDRHQGEIRAAAAAALAALLATHGSGGGARRVPADDRGGAPSPLARRNPEPERDSPGTRDDVWVSGPVLAAAIDQVATATVADTELAVLDTILFEADGSQLVLTATDRYRLATRTVRLTRVDAAVWDARVNADDLRRVDAAVWDATVNADDLRAAASWLRRRHTVALRPHLNRVEFRTAASDSLDDIGVEEGEPTTRHAARLDDTRRYCRRSTHDFPDYRAMLAALAPVRTRVVLSRAALLDVMERADSPTVVLHTTSTGTVSAAAGAPCEQLEPAAARHIPQATATGPAMTIYFAVTTLYPAVATAVGPDVMFDLIAPDQPVLIRSADDGDLSTLAMPRKPESSEETSR
;
A
#
# COMPACT_ATOMS: atom_id res chain seq x y z
N MET A 1 -4.10 47.13 -26.83
CA MET A 1 -3.18 46.60 -25.81
C MET A 1 -3.89 46.76 -24.49
N PRO A 2 -4.30 45.68 -23.79
CA PRO A 2 -4.95 45.85 -22.50
C PRO A 2 -3.90 46.36 -21.50
N ASP A 3 -4.27 47.35 -20.69
CA ASP A 3 -3.51 47.77 -19.52
C ASP A 3 -3.49 46.59 -18.53
N THR A 4 -2.40 45.82 -18.50
CA THR A 4 -2.20 44.80 -17.48
C THR A 4 -1.94 45.51 -16.16
N GLU A 5 -2.94 45.50 -15.27
CA GLU A 5 -2.87 46.13 -13.95
C GLU A 5 -1.70 45.53 -13.15
N LEU A 6 -0.60 46.30 -13.06
CA LEU A 6 0.62 45.88 -12.39
C LEU A 6 0.44 45.85 -10.87
N ILE A 7 0.81 44.73 -10.26
CA ILE A 7 0.62 44.46 -8.84
C ILE A 7 1.90 44.82 -8.06
N THR A 8 1.75 45.55 -6.95
CA THR A 8 2.88 45.85 -6.05
C THR A 8 3.47 44.57 -5.43
N ILE A 9 4.78 44.55 -5.17
CA ILE A 9 5.47 43.39 -4.57
C ILE A 9 4.78 42.87 -3.29
N GLY A 10 4.23 43.75 -2.45
CA GLY A 10 3.53 43.35 -1.22
C GLY A 10 2.16 42.71 -1.46
N ALA A 11 1.41 43.18 -2.47
CA ALA A 11 0.15 42.55 -2.87
C ALA A 11 0.40 41.21 -3.58
N PHE A 12 1.41 41.15 -4.46
CA PHE A 12 1.82 39.93 -5.16
C PHE A 12 2.36 38.84 -4.22
N ALA A 13 3.18 39.24 -3.23
CA ALA A 13 3.66 38.39 -2.14
C ALA A 13 2.51 37.68 -1.41
N ARG A 14 1.48 38.43 -1.02
CA ARG A 14 0.29 37.87 -0.35
C ARG A 14 -0.49 36.93 -1.25
N ALA A 15 -0.69 37.29 -2.52
CA ALA A 15 -1.43 36.47 -3.49
C ALA A 15 -0.75 35.11 -3.76
N CYS A 16 0.58 35.06 -3.78
CA CYS A 16 1.34 33.84 -4.06
C CYS A 16 1.83 33.12 -2.80
N GLY A 17 1.60 33.72 -1.62
CA GLY A 17 2.06 33.24 -0.32
C GLY A 17 3.58 33.10 -0.23
N LEU A 18 4.31 34.07 -0.79
CA LEU A 18 5.75 34.27 -0.63
C LEU A 18 5.99 35.57 0.15
N SER A 19 7.13 35.70 0.85
CA SER A 19 7.47 36.98 1.47
C SER A 19 8.02 37.97 0.43
N ALA A 20 7.85 39.28 0.66
CA ALA A 20 8.44 40.29 -0.21
C ALA A 20 9.98 40.20 -0.25
N SER A 21 10.62 39.70 0.82
CA SER A 21 12.07 39.42 0.83
C SER A 21 12.42 38.23 -0.08
N ALA A 22 11.60 37.17 -0.08
CA ALA A 22 11.80 36.02 -0.94
C ALA A 22 11.64 36.40 -2.43
N LEU A 23 10.65 37.24 -2.76
CA LEU A 23 10.48 37.75 -4.13
C LEU A 23 11.67 38.57 -4.61
N ARG A 24 12.27 39.41 -3.74
CA ARG A 24 13.52 40.13 -4.08
C ARG A 24 14.65 39.14 -4.32
N PHE A 25 14.82 38.17 -3.44
CA PHE A 25 15.84 37.12 -3.60
C PHE A 25 15.68 36.35 -4.92
N TYR A 26 14.46 35.94 -5.29
CA TYR A 26 14.21 35.22 -6.54
C TYR A 26 14.34 36.10 -7.79
N ALA A 27 14.02 37.39 -7.68
CA ALA A 27 14.26 38.36 -8.74
C ALA A 27 15.76 38.54 -8.99
N ASP A 28 16.53 38.73 -7.92
CA ASP A 28 17.98 38.94 -7.99
C ASP A 28 18.70 37.65 -8.45
N ALA A 29 18.16 36.47 -8.13
CA ALA A 29 18.63 35.18 -8.62
C ALA A 29 18.15 34.83 -10.04
N GLY A 30 17.35 35.69 -10.69
CA GLY A 30 16.85 35.49 -12.05
C GLY A 30 15.78 34.41 -12.21
N VAL A 31 15.22 33.88 -11.11
CA VAL A 31 14.21 32.81 -11.12
C VAL A 31 12.81 33.36 -11.36
N LEU A 32 12.52 34.56 -10.83
CA LEU A 32 11.23 35.23 -11.02
C LEU A 32 11.46 36.75 -11.11
N ALA A 33 11.77 37.23 -12.32
CA ALA A 33 12.00 38.64 -12.57
C ALA A 33 10.71 39.48 -12.44
N PRO A 34 10.76 40.69 -11.86
CA PRO A 34 9.62 41.61 -11.86
C PRO A 34 9.26 42.03 -13.28
N ALA A 35 7.98 42.27 -13.54
CA ALA A 35 7.51 42.78 -14.83
C ALA A 35 7.96 44.23 -15.08
N LEU A 36 8.07 45.03 -14.02
CA LEU A 36 8.57 46.40 -14.09
C LEU A 36 9.35 46.74 -12.81
N VAL A 37 10.47 47.42 -12.98
CA VAL A 37 11.19 48.09 -11.89
C VAL A 37 11.15 49.58 -12.17
N ASP A 38 10.59 50.35 -11.24
CA ASP A 38 10.57 51.80 -11.34
C ASP A 38 12.00 52.35 -11.25
N GLU A 39 12.45 53.07 -12.29
CA GLU A 39 13.85 53.52 -12.42
C GLU A 39 14.24 54.59 -11.39
N GLY A 40 13.28 55.35 -10.86
CA GLY A 40 13.53 56.42 -9.90
C GLY A 40 13.54 55.94 -8.44
N THR A 41 12.76 54.91 -8.12
CA THR A 41 12.53 54.42 -6.75
C THR A 41 13.05 53.01 -6.51
N GLY A 42 13.35 52.25 -7.57
CA GLY A 42 13.71 50.84 -7.51
C GLY A 42 12.54 49.91 -7.10
N TYR A 43 11.31 50.43 -7.10
CA TYR A 43 10.13 49.68 -6.67
C TYR A 43 9.75 48.62 -7.71
N ARG A 44 9.50 47.39 -7.25
CA ARG A 44 9.24 46.23 -8.11
C ARG A 44 7.73 45.96 -8.24
N TYR A 45 7.28 45.81 -9.47
CA TYR A 45 5.92 45.46 -9.83
C TYR A 45 5.88 44.15 -10.61
N TYR A 46 4.82 43.38 -10.40
CA TYR A 46 4.61 42.06 -11.00
C TYR A 46 3.29 42.02 -11.76
N ALA A 47 3.23 41.24 -12.84
CA ALA A 47 2.00 41.03 -13.59
C ALA A 47 1.14 39.93 -12.92
N PRO A 48 -0.19 39.97 -13.01
CA PRO A 48 -1.08 38.93 -12.48
C PRO A 48 -0.71 37.51 -12.94
N GLU A 49 -0.26 37.37 -14.19
CA GLU A 49 0.09 36.09 -14.83
C GLU A 49 1.29 35.41 -14.17
N GLN A 50 2.18 36.19 -13.54
CA GLN A 50 3.35 35.67 -12.83
C GLN A 50 2.97 34.91 -11.53
N SER A 51 1.70 34.98 -11.11
CA SER A 51 1.24 34.37 -9.85
C SER A 51 1.23 32.84 -9.88
N ALA A 52 0.99 32.24 -11.05
CA ALA A 52 1.02 30.77 -11.18
C ALA A 52 2.46 30.22 -11.08
N PRO A 53 3.45 30.73 -11.84
CA PRO A 53 4.85 30.38 -11.66
C PRO A 53 5.39 30.62 -10.25
N ALA A 54 5.00 31.73 -9.60
CA ALA A 54 5.42 32.04 -8.24
C ALA A 54 4.91 31.03 -7.19
N ARG A 55 3.67 30.54 -7.35
CA ARG A 55 3.11 29.49 -6.48
C ARG A 55 3.79 28.15 -6.70
N LEU A 56 4.10 27.82 -7.96
CA LEU A 56 4.86 26.61 -8.30
C LEU A 56 6.28 26.66 -7.70
N LEU A 57 7.01 27.76 -7.90
CA LEU A 57 8.32 28.03 -7.27
C LEU A 57 8.30 27.77 -5.75
N ARG A 58 7.27 28.26 -5.07
CA ARG A 58 7.10 28.04 -3.62
C ARG A 58 6.97 26.56 -3.28
N HIS A 59 6.16 25.80 -4.01
CA HIS A 59 5.98 24.36 -3.76
C HIS A 59 7.27 23.58 -4.04
N LEU A 60 7.98 23.90 -5.12
CA LEU A 60 9.25 23.25 -5.45
C LEU A 60 10.32 23.51 -4.38
N ARG A 61 10.42 24.74 -3.89
CA ARG A 61 11.37 25.10 -2.81
C ARG A 61 10.99 24.48 -1.46
N ALA A 62 9.70 24.25 -1.19
CA ALA A 62 9.28 23.52 0.00
C ALA A 62 9.73 22.06 0.00
N MET A 63 9.96 21.47 -1.18
CA MET A 63 10.51 20.12 -1.35
C MET A 63 12.06 20.10 -1.37
N ASN A 64 12.72 21.16 -0.88
CA ASN A 64 14.17 21.33 -0.90
C ASN A 64 14.82 21.31 -2.30
N MET A 65 14.06 21.55 -3.37
CA MET A 65 14.60 21.57 -4.72
C MET A 65 15.63 22.71 -4.90
N PRO A 66 16.84 22.44 -5.40
CA PRO A 66 17.87 23.44 -5.57
C PRO A 66 17.47 24.45 -6.66
N LEU A 67 17.84 25.72 -6.47
CA LEU A 67 17.45 26.82 -7.36
C LEU A 67 17.69 26.56 -8.86
N PRO A 68 18.83 25.99 -9.29
CA PRO A 68 19.05 25.67 -10.70
C PRO A 68 18.01 24.70 -11.28
N ALA A 69 17.59 23.70 -10.51
CA ALA A 69 16.56 22.75 -10.92
C ALA A 69 15.18 23.40 -10.98
N VAL A 70 14.88 24.30 -10.04
CA VAL A 70 13.63 25.08 -10.08
C VAL A 70 13.59 25.97 -11.33
N THR A 71 14.68 26.65 -11.67
CA THR A 71 14.76 27.49 -12.88
C THR A 71 14.55 26.65 -14.14
N ALA A 72 15.20 25.49 -14.24
CA ALA A 72 15.03 24.58 -15.37
C ALA A 72 13.57 24.14 -15.52
N LEU A 73 12.91 23.80 -14.40
CA LEU A 73 11.52 23.32 -14.41
C LEU A 73 10.51 24.43 -14.72
N LEU A 74 10.76 25.67 -14.28
CA LEU A 74 9.91 26.82 -14.61
C LEU A 74 10.09 27.30 -16.07
N ALA A 75 11.26 27.05 -16.67
CA ALA A 75 11.56 27.41 -18.05
C ALA A 75 11.11 26.35 -19.06
N GLU A 76 10.74 25.15 -18.62
CA GLU A 76 10.36 24.03 -19.47
C GLU A 76 8.93 24.22 -20.03
N PRO A 77 8.77 24.42 -21.35
CA PRO A 77 7.45 24.61 -21.95
C PRO A 77 6.66 23.31 -22.10
N ASP A 78 7.34 22.15 -22.14
CA ASP A 78 6.67 20.86 -22.25
C ASP A 78 6.29 20.31 -20.86
N PRO A 79 4.99 20.16 -20.55
CA PRO A 79 4.56 19.62 -19.26
C PRO A 79 5.06 18.19 -19.02
N ALA A 80 5.25 17.38 -20.06
CA ALA A 80 5.78 16.02 -19.90
C ALA A 80 7.25 16.06 -19.46
N ARG A 81 8.06 16.92 -20.08
CA ARG A 81 9.46 17.11 -19.71
C ARG A 81 9.62 17.72 -18.32
N ALA A 82 8.74 18.65 -17.93
CA ALA A 82 8.74 19.24 -16.60
C ALA A 82 8.42 18.20 -15.51
N LEU A 83 7.47 17.30 -15.75
CA LEU A 83 7.18 16.17 -14.85
C LEU A 83 8.36 15.21 -14.74
N LEU A 84 9.05 14.91 -15.84
CA LEU A 84 10.25 14.06 -15.81
C LEU A 84 11.38 14.67 -14.97
N LEU A 85 11.61 15.99 -15.06
CA LEU A 85 12.61 16.68 -14.24
C LEU A 85 12.23 16.69 -12.76
N LEU A 86 10.93 16.80 -12.45
CA LEU A 86 10.44 16.67 -11.08
C LEU A 86 10.68 15.26 -10.54
N ASP A 87 10.35 14.23 -11.33
CA ASP A 87 10.53 12.84 -10.93
C ASP A 87 11.99 12.46 -10.77
N GLU A 88 12.88 12.94 -11.65
CA GLU A 88 14.33 12.76 -11.55
C GLU A 88 14.86 13.37 -10.24
N HIS A 89 14.42 14.59 -9.91
CA HIS A 89 14.82 15.23 -8.67
C HIS A 89 14.32 14.50 -7.42
N LEU A 90 13.08 14.00 -7.45
CA LEU A 90 12.54 13.18 -6.35
C LEU A 90 13.33 11.88 -6.19
N ALA A 91 13.72 11.23 -7.30
CA ALA A 91 14.53 10.03 -7.27
C ALA A 91 15.95 10.26 -6.71
N ASP A 92 16.56 11.42 -6.99
CA ASP A 92 17.85 11.79 -6.42
C ASP A 92 17.76 12.10 -4.92
N LEU A 93 16.67 12.73 -4.46
CA LEU A 93 16.42 12.94 -3.02
C LEU A 93 16.21 11.60 -2.29
N ASP A 94 15.45 10.67 -2.87
CA ASP A 94 15.23 9.35 -2.30
C ASP A 94 16.55 8.56 -2.19
N ARG A 95 17.42 8.64 -3.21
CA ARG A 95 18.75 8.03 -3.18
C ARG A 95 19.60 8.59 -2.05
N HIS A 96 19.64 9.91 -1.90
CA HIS A 96 20.42 10.57 -0.85
C HIS A 96 19.92 10.21 0.56
N GLN A 97 18.60 10.11 0.76
CA GLN A 97 18.03 9.67 2.03
C GLN A 97 18.33 8.20 2.33
N GLY A 98 18.29 7.34 1.31
CA GLY A 98 18.68 5.93 1.42
C GLY A 98 20.13 5.78 1.88
N GLU A 99 21.04 6.54 1.28
CA GLU A 99 22.46 6.59 1.68
C GLU A 99 22.63 7.01 3.15
N ILE A 100 21.92 8.06 3.59
CA ILE A 100 21.95 8.52 4.98
C ILE A 100 21.42 7.45 5.94
N ARG A 101 20.30 6.79 5.61
CA ARG A 101 19.73 5.72 6.45
C ARG A 101 20.65 4.50 6.54
N ALA A 102 21.24 4.07 5.41
CA ALA A 102 22.20 2.98 5.39
C ALA A 102 23.44 3.31 6.24
N ALA A 103 23.96 4.52 6.14
CA ALA A 103 25.08 4.99 6.96
C ALA A 103 24.72 5.02 8.46
N ALA A 104 23.50 5.47 8.81
CA ALA A 104 23.02 5.47 10.19
C ALA A 104 22.85 4.05 10.76
N ALA A 105 22.29 3.13 9.97
CA ALA A 105 22.15 1.72 10.36
C ALA A 105 23.51 1.04 10.58
N ALA A 106 24.47 1.29 9.67
CA ALA A 106 25.84 0.79 9.81
C ALA A 106 26.52 1.35 11.08
N ALA A 107 26.33 2.64 11.37
CA ALA A 107 26.85 3.26 12.60
C ALA A 107 26.23 2.65 13.87
N LEU A 108 24.91 2.42 13.88
CA LEU A 108 24.23 1.76 14.99
C LEU A 108 24.73 0.33 15.21
N ALA A 109 24.88 -0.45 14.14
CA ALA A 109 25.41 -1.81 14.21
C ALA A 109 26.84 -1.83 14.79
N ALA A 110 27.70 -0.90 14.37
CA ALA A 110 29.05 -0.75 14.91
C ALA A 110 29.05 -0.35 16.40
N LEU A 111 28.15 0.53 16.82
CA LEU A 111 27.98 0.90 18.23
C LEU A 111 27.51 -0.28 19.09
N LEU A 112 26.56 -1.08 18.61
CA LEU A 112 26.09 -2.26 19.33
C LEU A 112 27.18 -3.34 19.43
N ALA A 113 27.96 -3.53 18.36
CA ALA A 113 29.10 -4.47 18.37
C ALA A 113 30.20 -4.07 19.36
N THR A 114 30.43 -2.76 19.56
CA THR A 114 31.42 -2.26 20.52
C THR A 114 30.95 -2.32 21.97
N HIS A 115 29.63 -2.26 22.23
CA HIS A 115 29.05 -2.29 23.58
C HIS A 115 28.55 -3.69 24.01
N GLY A 116 28.40 -4.64 23.07
CA GLY A 116 27.93 -6.00 23.32
C GLY A 116 28.98 -7.00 23.85
N SER A 117 30.24 -6.59 24.05
CA SER A 117 31.34 -7.48 24.50
C SER A 117 31.71 -7.34 25.98
N GLY A 118 30.86 -6.74 26.81
CA GLY A 118 31.11 -6.49 28.24
C GLY A 118 30.18 -7.24 29.18
N GLY A 119 30.19 -8.57 29.19
CA GLY A 119 29.34 -9.37 30.07
C GLY A 119 29.94 -10.74 30.41
N GLY A 120 30.86 -10.76 31.38
CA GLY A 120 31.55 -11.96 31.82
C GLY A 120 30.63 -12.95 32.53
N ALA A 121 30.37 -14.09 31.89
CA ALA A 121 29.87 -15.29 32.54
C ALA A 121 31.04 -16.24 32.83
N ARG A 122 31.36 -16.33 34.12
CA ARG A 122 32.33 -17.22 34.76
C ARG A 122 32.14 -18.68 34.33
N ARG A 123 33.16 -19.30 33.73
CA ARG A 123 33.31 -20.76 33.64
C ARG A 123 34.61 -21.21 34.30
N VAL A 124 34.47 -22.13 35.24
CA VAL A 124 35.53 -22.87 35.96
C VAL A 124 36.07 -23.99 35.04
N PRO A 125 37.34 -24.41 35.17
CA PRO A 125 38.08 -25.07 34.10
C PRO A 125 38.02 -26.60 34.19
N ALA A 126 38.21 -27.27 33.05
CA ALA A 126 38.68 -28.65 32.97
C ALA A 126 39.44 -28.90 31.66
N ASP A 127 40.75 -28.97 31.82
CA ASP A 127 41.73 -29.88 31.19
C ASP A 127 41.66 -30.25 29.69
N ASP A 128 42.61 -29.64 28.96
CA ASP A 128 43.72 -30.30 28.26
C ASP A 128 43.44 -31.45 27.27
N ARG A 129 43.61 -31.17 25.97
CA ARG A 129 44.81 -31.59 25.21
C ARG A 129 44.74 -31.22 23.72
N GLY A 130 45.70 -30.40 23.30
CA GLY A 130 46.57 -30.67 22.14
C GLY A 130 46.03 -30.50 20.72
N GLY A 131 46.45 -29.41 20.05
CA GLY A 131 46.59 -29.38 18.59
C GLY A 131 46.38 -28.01 17.94
N ALA A 132 47.45 -27.23 17.80
CA ALA A 132 47.55 -26.05 16.92
C ALA A 132 48.72 -26.27 15.94
N PRO A 133 48.93 -25.45 14.87
CA PRO A 133 48.11 -24.34 14.38
C PRO A 133 47.83 -24.38 12.85
N SER A 134 46.83 -23.61 12.41
CA SER A 134 46.78 -23.08 11.05
C SER A 134 47.78 -21.92 10.89
N PRO A 135 48.41 -21.78 9.72
CA PRO A 135 48.78 -20.46 9.25
C PRO A 135 48.29 -20.22 7.82
N LEU A 136 47.88 -18.97 7.57
CA LEU A 136 48.23 -18.12 6.42
C LEU A 136 47.07 -17.16 6.07
N ALA A 137 47.07 -16.05 6.81
CA ALA A 137 47.14 -14.68 6.29
C ALA A 137 46.77 -14.43 4.81
N ARG A 138 45.83 -13.48 4.69
CA ARG A 138 45.78 -12.38 3.70
C ARG A 138 45.33 -12.73 2.28
N ARG A 139 44.12 -12.27 1.97
CA ARG A 139 43.88 -11.31 0.87
C ARG A 139 42.57 -10.56 1.15
N ASN A 140 42.67 -9.26 1.36
CA ASN A 140 41.56 -8.34 1.12
C ASN A 140 41.19 -8.44 -0.36
N PRO A 141 39.93 -8.67 -0.75
CA PRO A 141 39.39 -8.01 -1.92
C PRO A 141 39.05 -6.58 -1.52
N GLU A 142 39.51 -5.63 -2.32
CA GLU A 142 39.08 -4.24 -2.30
C GLU A 142 37.54 -4.16 -2.38
N PRO A 143 36.89 -3.11 -1.84
CA PRO A 143 35.46 -2.98 -1.98
C PRO A 143 35.13 -2.80 -3.47
N GLU A 144 34.50 -3.81 -4.05
CA GLU A 144 33.82 -3.69 -5.34
C GLU A 144 32.93 -2.45 -5.28
N ARG A 145 33.14 -1.56 -6.23
CA ARG A 145 32.28 -0.40 -6.46
C ARG A 145 30.90 -0.92 -6.83
N ASP A 146 30.01 -0.98 -5.84
CA ASP A 146 28.62 -1.38 -6.01
C ASP A 146 27.92 -0.34 -6.90
N SER A 147 27.49 -0.78 -8.09
CA SER A 147 26.68 0.00 -9.01
C SER A 147 25.28 0.26 -8.40
N PRO A 148 24.69 1.45 -8.55
CA PRO A 148 23.37 1.74 -8.00
C PRO A 148 22.25 1.25 -8.94
N GLY A 149 21.33 0.44 -8.40
CA GLY A 149 19.92 0.43 -8.84
C GLY A 149 19.39 -0.83 -9.52
N THR A 150 18.94 -1.84 -8.74
CA THR A 150 17.86 -2.78 -9.15
C THR A 150 17.23 -3.61 -8.00
N ARG A 151 17.58 -3.38 -6.72
CA ARG A 151 17.38 -4.36 -5.64
C ARG A 151 15.99 -4.38 -4.95
N ASP A 152 15.07 -3.44 -5.22
CA ASP A 152 13.83 -3.28 -4.40
C ASP A 152 12.49 -3.64 -5.07
N ASP A 153 12.51 -4.10 -6.33
CA ASP A 153 11.26 -4.43 -7.05
C ASP A 153 10.72 -5.80 -6.66
N VAL A 154 9.41 -5.86 -6.40
CA VAL A 154 8.68 -7.13 -6.33
C VAL A 154 7.74 -7.26 -7.51
N TRP A 155 7.73 -8.44 -8.12
CA TRP A 155 6.99 -8.71 -9.33
C TRP A 155 5.81 -9.61 -9.00
N VAL A 156 4.64 -9.29 -9.54
CA VAL A 156 3.41 -10.08 -9.34
C VAL A 156 2.60 -10.11 -10.63
N SER A 157 1.68 -11.06 -10.72
CA SER A 157 0.68 -11.05 -11.79
C SER A 157 -0.31 -9.91 -11.59
N GLY A 158 -0.53 -9.09 -12.62
CA GLY A 158 -1.46 -7.96 -12.56
C GLY A 158 -2.91 -8.37 -12.26
N PRO A 159 -3.51 -9.34 -12.98
CA PRO A 159 -4.84 -9.88 -12.66
C PRO A 159 -4.96 -10.40 -11.23
N VAL A 160 -3.95 -11.13 -10.74
CA VAL A 160 -3.98 -11.70 -9.37
C VAL A 160 -3.90 -10.58 -8.33
N LEU A 161 -3.01 -9.60 -8.53
CA LEU A 161 -2.91 -8.44 -7.65
C LEU A 161 -4.19 -7.61 -7.65
N ALA A 162 -4.81 -7.37 -8.81
CA ALA A 162 -6.07 -6.64 -8.89
C ALA A 162 -7.19 -7.37 -8.13
N ALA A 163 -7.30 -8.69 -8.31
CA ALA A 163 -8.26 -9.50 -7.56
C ALA A 163 -7.98 -9.46 -6.05
N ALA A 164 -6.70 -9.52 -5.65
CA ALA A 164 -6.31 -9.40 -4.25
C ALA A 164 -6.70 -8.04 -3.66
N ILE A 165 -6.45 -6.95 -4.37
CA ILE A 165 -6.88 -5.60 -4.00
C ILE A 165 -8.41 -5.56 -3.84
N ASP A 166 -9.18 -6.06 -4.80
CA ASP A 166 -10.65 -6.05 -4.69
C ASP A 166 -11.13 -6.84 -3.47
N GLN A 167 -10.52 -7.99 -3.20
CA GLN A 167 -10.86 -8.85 -2.06
C GLN A 167 -10.63 -8.13 -0.72
N VAL A 168 -9.43 -7.59 -0.50
CA VAL A 168 -9.08 -6.94 0.76
C VAL A 168 -9.68 -5.55 0.91
N ALA A 169 -9.88 -4.79 -0.18
CA ALA A 169 -10.48 -3.45 -0.15
C ALA A 169 -11.92 -3.44 0.35
N THR A 170 -12.59 -4.59 0.44
CA THR A 170 -13.88 -4.69 1.11
C THR A 170 -13.77 -4.45 2.61
N ALA A 171 -12.60 -4.59 3.22
CA ALA A 171 -12.34 -4.32 4.63
C ALA A 171 -11.70 -2.95 4.87
N THR A 172 -11.82 -1.98 3.96
CA THR A 172 -11.43 -0.58 4.23
C THR A 172 -12.65 0.28 4.49
N VAL A 173 -12.49 1.36 5.25
CA VAL A 173 -13.53 2.36 5.47
C VAL A 173 -12.96 3.77 5.41
N ALA A 174 -13.65 4.66 4.70
CA ALA A 174 -13.38 6.08 4.76
C ALA A 174 -13.85 6.63 6.12
N ASP A 175 -12.93 6.78 7.06
CA ASP A 175 -13.16 7.32 8.39
C ASP A 175 -12.26 8.57 8.59
N THR A 176 -12.88 9.73 8.82
CA THR A 176 -12.17 11.01 8.94
C THR A 176 -11.26 11.05 10.17
N GLU A 177 -11.60 10.32 11.24
CA GLU A 177 -10.78 10.25 12.45
C GLU A 177 -9.66 9.22 12.33
N LEU A 178 -9.89 8.17 11.53
CA LEU A 178 -8.96 7.06 11.34
C LEU A 178 -8.63 6.88 9.84
N ALA A 179 -8.00 7.90 9.25
CA ALA A 179 -7.67 7.92 7.82
C ALA A 179 -6.84 6.70 7.35
N VAL A 180 -6.09 6.06 8.27
CA VAL A 180 -5.35 4.82 7.97
C VAL A 180 -6.27 3.65 7.59
N LEU A 181 -7.55 3.66 7.95
CA LEU A 181 -8.48 2.58 7.62
C LEU A 181 -8.98 2.64 6.17
N ASP A 182 -8.73 3.73 5.44
CA ASP A 182 -8.93 3.83 3.98
C ASP A 182 -7.65 3.47 3.20
N THR A 183 -6.87 2.56 3.76
CA THR A 183 -5.61 2.12 3.17
C THR A 183 -5.46 0.61 3.26
N ILE A 184 -4.58 0.08 2.41
CA ILE A 184 -4.20 -1.32 2.37
C ILE A 184 -2.70 -1.39 2.66
N LEU A 185 -2.32 -2.15 3.68
CA LEU A 185 -0.93 -2.45 3.97
C LEU A 185 -0.42 -3.50 2.97
N PHE A 186 0.68 -3.20 2.31
CA PHE A 186 1.42 -4.11 1.42
C PHE A 186 2.70 -4.51 2.16
N GLU A 187 2.95 -5.80 2.30
CA GLU A 187 4.17 -6.33 2.90
C GLU A 187 4.81 -7.37 1.97
N ALA A 188 5.99 -7.06 1.47
CA ALA A 188 6.82 -8.00 0.74
C ALA A 188 7.86 -8.60 1.69
N ASP A 189 7.93 -9.93 1.75
CA ASP A 189 8.91 -10.67 2.58
C ASP A 189 9.99 -11.38 1.75
N GLY A 190 10.05 -11.09 0.46
CA GLY A 190 10.94 -11.72 -0.50
C GLY A 190 10.40 -13.03 -1.12
N SER A 191 9.29 -13.57 -0.64
CA SER A 191 8.67 -14.77 -1.22
C SER A 191 7.24 -14.53 -1.69
N GLN A 192 6.54 -13.66 -1.00
CA GLN A 192 5.15 -13.31 -1.24
C GLN A 192 4.92 -11.84 -0.92
N LEU A 193 3.84 -11.31 -1.48
CA LEU A 193 3.28 -10.01 -1.15
C LEU A 193 1.99 -10.24 -0.36
N VAL A 194 1.94 -9.77 0.88
CA VAL A 194 0.74 -9.84 1.73
C VAL A 194 0.04 -8.48 1.71
N LEU A 195 -1.25 -8.48 1.40
CA LEU A 195 -2.12 -7.31 1.44
C LEU A 195 -3.03 -7.41 2.65
N THR A 196 -3.08 -6.39 3.50
CA THR A 196 -3.92 -6.36 4.70
C THR A 196 -4.75 -5.08 4.77
N ALA A 197 -6.04 -5.20 5.06
CA ALA A 197 -6.95 -4.06 5.25
C ALA A 197 -7.89 -4.30 6.43
N THR A 198 -8.33 -3.23 7.10
CA THR A 198 -9.25 -3.33 8.24
C THR A 198 -10.15 -2.10 8.39
N ASP A 199 -11.39 -2.32 8.85
CA ASP A 199 -12.43 -1.31 9.05
C ASP A 199 -12.95 -1.27 10.49
N ARG A 200 -12.14 -1.78 11.45
CA ARG A 200 -12.46 -2.02 12.87
C ARG A 200 -13.36 -3.21 13.17
N TYR A 201 -14.21 -3.61 12.23
CA TYR A 201 -15.15 -4.71 12.43
C TYR A 201 -14.70 -5.99 11.73
N ARG A 202 -13.86 -5.86 10.71
CA ARG A 202 -13.16 -6.96 10.07
C ARG A 202 -11.74 -6.60 9.71
N LEU A 203 -10.92 -7.63 9.50
CA LEU A 203 -9.57 -7.55 8.96
C LEU A 203 -9.40 -8.60 7.88
N ALA A 204 -9.09 -8.18 6.65
CA ALA A 204 -8.87 -9.07 5.52
C ALA A 204 -7.38 -9.11 5.15
N THR A 205 -6.85 -10.31 4.92
CA THR A 205 -5.47 -10.54 4.48
C THR A 205 -5.47 -11.37 3.20
N ARG A 206 -4.74 -10.95 2.17
CA ARG A 206 -4.52 -11.73 0.95
C ARG A 206 -3.04 -11.87 0.64
N THR A 207 -2.57 -13.11 0.53
CA THR A 207 -1.21 -13.42 0.09
C THR A 207 -1.16 -13.58 -1.43
N VAL A 208 -0.19 -12.96 -2.09
CA VAL A 208 0.05 -13.05 -3.53
C VAL A 208 1.47 -13.56 -3.76
N ARG A 209 1.62 -14.60 -4.56
CA ARG A 209 2.95 -15.14 -4.89
C ARG A 209 3.70 -14.17 -5.80
N LEU A 210 5.00 -14.01 -5.54
CA LEU A 210 5.86 -13.23 -6.42
C LEU A 210 6.12 -14.00 -7.73
N THR A 211 6.01 -13.31 -8.86
CA THR A 211 6.35 -13.80 -10.19
C THR A 211 7.85 -13.69 -10.39
N ARG A 212 8.52 -14.79 -10.72
CA ARG A 212 9.92 -14.72 -11.18
C ARG A 212 9.94 -14.21 -12.63
N VAL A 213 10.74 -13.18 -12.88
CA VAL A 213 10.92 -12.61 -14.22
C VAL A 213 12.30 -13.01 -14.73
N ASP A 214 12.36 -13.62 -15.92
CA ASP A 214 13.62 -13.95 -16.57
C ASP A 214 14.32 -12.70 -17.08
N ALA A 215 15.61 -12.61 -16.76
CA ALA A 215 16.49 -11.48 -17.06
C ALA A 215 16.47 -11.02 -18.52
N ALA A 216 16.31 -11.97 -19.44
CA ALA A 216 16.44 -11.76 -20.88
C ALA A 216 15.27 -11.00 -21.52
N VAL A 217 14.14 -10.85 -20.82
CA VAL A 217 12.93 -10.19 -21.33
C VAL A 217 12.89 -8.69 -20.96
N TRP A 218 13.79 -8.24 -20.10
CA TRP A 218 13.81 -6.87 -19.59
C TRP A 218 14.93 -6.03 -20.24
N ASP A 219 14.58 -4.82 -20.67
CA ASP A 219 15.36 -3.91 -21.51
C ASP A 219 16.83 -3.71 -21.10
N ALA A 220 17.69 -3.51 -22.10
CA ALA A 220 19.15 -3.67 -22.17
C ALA A 220 19.99 -2.67 -21.36
N ARG A 221 19.48 -2.17 -20.23
CA ARG A 221 20.21 -1.32 -19.27
C ARG A 221 20.49 -1.97 -17.93
N VAL A 222 19.98 -3.18 -17.68
CA VAL A 222 20.29 -3.96 -16.47
C VAL A 222 21.33 -5.00 -16.83
N ASN A 223 22.43 -5.02 -16.08
CA ASN A 223 23.51 -5.96 -16.33
C ASN A 223 22.99 -7.38 -16.09
N ALA A 224 23.34 -8.34 -16.95
CA ALA A 224 22.90 -9.73 -16.85
C ALA A 224 23.34 -10.41 -15.53
N ASP A 225 24.30 -9.82 -14.82
CA ASP A 225 24.71 -10.22 -13.47
C ASP A 225 23.80 -9.70 -12.35
N ASP A 226 23.06 -8.59 -12.55
CA ASP A 226 22.12 -8.04 -11.54
C ASP A 226 20.85 -8.89 -11.39
N LEU A 227 20.48 -9.64 -12.43
CA LEU A 227 19.29 -10.50 -12.42
C LEU A 227 19.58 -11.93 -11.94
N ARG A 228 20.86 -12.30 -11.77
CA ARG A 228 21.26 -13.63 -11.28
C ARG A 228 21.11 -13.79 -9.77
N ARG A 229 20.77 -12.71 -9.05
CA ARG A 229 20.40 -12.72 -7.63
C ARG A 229 19.26 -11.73 -7.39
N VAL A 230 18.03 -12.15 -7.70
CA VAL A 230 16.83 -11.52 -7.10
C VAL A 230 16.79 -11.96 -5.63
N ASP A 231 17.62 -11.35 -4.79
CA ASP A 231 17.33 -11.29 -3.35
C ASP A 231 16.08 -10.40 -3.27
N ALA A 232 14.93 -11.05 -3.14
CA ALA A 232 13.66 -10.39 -3.27
C ALA A 232 13.47 -9.37 -2.15
N ALA A 233 13.08 -8.16 -2.55
CA ALA A 233 13.01 -7.01 -1.68
C ALA A 233 12.06 -7.24 -0.50
N VAL A 234 12.52 -6.89 0.71
CA VAL A 234 11.72 -6.90 1.93
C VAL A 234 11.32 -5.48 2.26
N TRP A 235 10.03 -5.18 2.20
CA TRP A 235 9.51 -3.85 2.50
C TRP A 235 8.03 -3.88 2.87
N ASP A 236 7.58 -2.86 3.57
CA ASP A 236 6.17 -2.58 3.80
C ASP A 236 5.79 -1.16 3.31
N ALA A 237 4.53 -1.03 2.89
CA ALA A 237 3.94 0.25 2.52
C ALA A 237 2.43 0.24 2.75
N THR A 238 1.94 1.26 3.44
CA THR A 238 0.50 1.52 3.60
C THR A 238 0.01 2.37 2.44
N VAL A 239 -0.84 1.83 1.57
CA VAL A 239 -1.21 2.43 0.28
C VAL A 239 -2.68 2.83 0.26
N ASN A 240 -3.01 4.02 -0.26
CA ASN A 240 -4.39 4.51 -0.30
C ASN A 240 -5.30 3.60 -1.14
N ALA A 241 -6.47 3.25 -0.58
CA ALA A 241 -7.36 2.26 -1.19
C ALA A 241 -8.04 2.78 -2.47
N ASP A 242 -8.40 4.07 -2.53
CA ASP A 242 -9.02 4.67 -3.73
C ASP A 242 -8.08 4.69 -4.93
N ASP A 243 -6.80 5.03 -4.72
CA ASP A 243 -5.80 4.98 -5.80
C ASP A 243 -5.63 3.54 -6.32
N LEU A 244 -5.63 2.55 -5.43
CA LEU A 244 -5.54 1.14 -5.79
C LEU A 244 -6.77 0.66 -6.58
N ARG A 245 -7.98 1.08 -6.18
CA ARG A 245 -9.22 0.80 -6.93
C ARG A 245 -9.18 1.43 -8.32
N ALA A 246 -8.69 2.67 -8.43
CA ALA A 246 -8.51 3.34 -9.71
C ALA A 246 -7.49 2.60 -10.61
N ALA A 247 -6.43 2.05 -10.01
CA ALA A 247 -5.40 1.27 -10.71
C ALA A 247 -5.87 -0.15 -11.09
N ALA A 248 -6.89 -0.72 -10.43
CA ALA A 248 -7.31 -2.11 -10.61
C ALA A 248 -7.63 -2.47 -12.07
N SER A 249 -8.32 -1.60 -12.80
CA SER A 249 -8.65 -1.85 -14.21
C SER A 249 -7.39 -1.95 -15.10
N TRP A 250 -6.39 -1.13 -14.81
CA TRP A 250 -5.10 -1.15 -15.51
C TRP A 250 -4.33 -2.43 -15.14
N LEU A 251 -4.24 -2.76 -13.84
CA LEU A 251 -3.59 -3.98 -13.36
C LEU A 251 -4.15 -5.26 -13.99
N ARG A 252 -5.48 -5.39 -14.13
CA ARG A 252 -6.12 -6.56 -14.74
C ARG A 252 -5.69 -6.82 -16.20
N ARG A 253 -5.22 -5.79 -16.90
CA ARG A 253 -4.77 -5.89 -18.30
C ARG A 253 -3.27 -6.12 -18.45
N ARG A 254 -2.52 -6.22 -17.35
CA ARG A 254 -1.06 -6.39 -17.37
C ARG A 254 -0.68 -7.77 -16.88
N HIS A 255 0.03 -8.54 -17.69
CA HIS A 255 0.38 -9.91 -17.29
C HIS A 255 1.26 -9.92 -16.05
N THR A 256 2.23 -9.00 -16.01
CA THR A 256 3.22 -8.87 -14.96
C THR A 256 3.44 -7.40 -14.60
N VAL A 257 3.48 -7.10 -13.30
CA VAL A 257 3.65 -5.74 -12.76
C VAL A 257 4.75 -5.75 -11.70
N ALA A 258 5.69 -4.83 -11.82
CA ALA A 258 6.67 -4.50 -10.77
C ALA A 258 6.07 -3.48 -9.81
N LEU A 259 6.25 -3.71 -8.52
CA LEU A 259 5.92 -2.78 -7.46
C LEU A 259 7.21 -2.29 -6.82
N ARG A 260 7.33 -0.97 -6.72
CA ARG A 260 8.44 -0.30 -6.05
C ARG A 260 7.91 0.67 -5.00
N PRO A 261 8.25 0.49 -3.73
CA PRO A 261 7.93 1.48 -2.71
C PRO A 261 8.84 2.70 -2.87
N HIS A 262 8.23 3.88 -2.83
CA HIS A 262 8.90 5.16 -2.64
C HIS A 262 8.44 5.75 -1.30
N LEU A 263 9.00 6.89 -0.90
CA LEU A 263 8.68 7.49 0.40
C LEU A 263 7.19 7.88 0.54
N ASN A 264 6.60 8.45 -0.52
CA ASN A 264 5.23 9.00 -0.51
C ASN A 264 4.28 8.30 -1.50
N ARG A 265 4.76 7.27 -2.20
CA ARG A 265 3.98 6.55 -3.21
C ARG A 265 4.48 5.13 -3.38
N VAL A 266 3.65 4.29 -3.97
CA VAL A 266 4.07 3.01 -4.56
C VAL A 266 3.91 3.12 -6.06
N GLU A 267 4.99 2.85 -6.78
CA GLU A 267 5.03 2.81 -8.24
C GLU A 267 4.69 1.39 -8.72
N PHE A 268 3.78 1.31 -9.67
CA PHE A 268 3.39 0.10 -10.38
C PHE A 268 3.85 0.25 -11.83
N ARG A 269 4.68 -0.67 -12.32
CA ARG A 269 5.31 -0.54 -13.63
C ARG A 269 5.24 -1.84 -14.42
N THR A 270 5.02 -1.75 -15.73
CA THR A 270 5.05 -2.90 -16.63
C THR A 270 6.43 -3.05 -17.27
N ALA A 271 6.76 -4.26 -17.73
CA ALA A 271 7.87 -4.43 -18.66
C ALA A 271 7.54 -3.74 -19.99
N ALA A 272 8.55 -3.15 -20.64
CA ALA A 272 8.38 -2.39 -21.89
C ALA A 272 7.80 -3.22 -23.05
N SER A 273 7.81 -4.56 -22.97
CA SER A 273 7.33 -5.47 -24.02
C SER A 273 5.84 -5.83 -23.94
N ASP A 274 5.10 -5.39 -22.91
CA ASP A 274 3.67 -5.70 -22.74
C ASP A 274 2.75 -4.71 -23.52
N SER A 275 3.34 -3.90 -24.41
CA SER A 275 2.62 -3.14 -25.43
C SER A 275 2.13 -4.11 -26.52
N LEU A 276 1.02 -4.80 -26.25
CA LEU A 276 0.25 -5.50 -27.26
C LEU A 276 -0.35 -4.49 -28.25
N ASP A 277 -0.15 -4.82 -29.54
CA ASP A 277 -0.77 -4.34 -30.77
C ASP A 277 -0.17 -3.10 -31.48
N ASP A 278 0.82 -3.43 -32.31
CA ASP A 278 0.98 -2.94 -33.68
C ASP A 278 -0.33 -3.13 -34.47
N ILE A 279 -1.21 -2.13 -34.43
CA ILE A 279 -2.26 -1.97 -35.44
C ILE A 279 -1.76 -0.88 -36.37
N GLY A 280 -1.32 -1.30 -37.55
CA GLY A 280 -1.05 -0.40 -38.66
C GLY A 280 -2.26 0.50 -38.90
N VAL A 281 -2.07 1.81 -38.72
CA VAL A 281 -3.01 2.83 -39.18
C VAL A 281 -2.20 3.85 -39.96
N GLU A 282 -2.51 3.91 -41.24
CA GLU A 282 -1.99 4.84 -42.23
C GLU A 282 -2.06 6.30 -41.75
N GLU A 283 -1.09 7.07 -42.22
CA GLU A 283 -0.96 8.52 -42.05
C GLU A 283 -2.28 9.25 -42.37
N GLY A 284 -2.94 9.75 -41.32
CA GLY A 284 -4.07 10.67 -41.41
C GLY A 284 -3.97 11.70 -40.29
N GLU A 285 -4.10 12.98 -40.64
CA GLU A 285 -3.89 14.14 -39.76
C GLU A 285 -4.53 14.01 -38.37
N PRO A 286 -3.83 14.47 -37.30
CA PRO A 286 -4.23 14.22 -35.93
C PRO A 286 -5.44 15.09 -35.56
N THR A 287 -6.61 14.46 -35.44
CA THR A 287 -7.73 15.04 -34.71
C THR A 287 -7.51 14.90 -33.20
N THR A 288 -8.08 15.83 -32.45
CA THR A 288 -7.91 16.17 -31.02
C THR A 288 -8.17 15.06 -29.97
N ARG A 289 -8.14 13.78 -30.35
CA ARG A 289 -8.22 12.62 -29.44
C ARG A 289 -6.87 12.01 -29.05
N HIS A 290 -5.76 12.44 -29.66
CA HIS A 290 -4.43 11.83 -29.45
C HIS A 290 -3.62 12.38 -28.26
N ALA A 291 -4.14 13.37 -27.51
CA ALA A 291 -3.42 14.03 -26.42
C ALA A 291 -3.46 13.28 -25.06
N ALA A 292 -3.90 12.02 -25.02
CA ALA A 292 -4.05 11.24 -23.77
C ALA A 292 -3.27 9.92 -23.74
N ARG A 293 -2.15 9.79 -24.48
CA ARG A 293 -1.13 8.76 -24.16
C ARG A 293 -0.23 9.28 -23.04
N LEU A 294 -0.82 9.53 -21.87
CA LEU A 294 -0.08 9.60 -20.60
C LEU A 294 0.41 8.18 -20.30
N ASP A 295 1.73 8.03 -20.13
CA ASP A 295 2.50 6.82 -19.84
C ASP A 295 1.64 5.60 -19.41
N ASP A 296 1.27 4.75 -20.39
CA ASP A 296 0.44 3.56 -20.15
C ASP A 296 1.22 2.43 -19.45
N THR A 297 2.52 2.64 -19.20
CA THR A 297 3.41 1.66 -18.58
C THR A 297 3.53 1.80 -17.07
N ARG A 298 3.05 2.92 -16.48
CA ARG A 298 3.20 3.22 -15.05
C ARG A 298 1.93 3.70 -14.39
N ARG A 299 1.76 3.35 -13.11
CA ARG A 299 0.75 3.91 -12.20
C ARG A 299 1.39 4.21 -10.86
N TYR A 300 0.88 5.24 -10.19
CA TYR A 300 1.35 5.64 -8.87
C TYR A 300 0.17 5.66 -7.90
N CYS A 301 0.34 5.04 -6.74
CA CYS A 301 -0.63 5.10 -5.66
C CYS A 301 0.01 5.81 -4.46
N ARG A 302 -0.73 6.69 -3.79
CA ARG A 302 -0.23 7.44 -2.62
C ARG A 302 0.06 6.48 -1.47
N ARG A 303 1.20 6.68 -0.81
CA ARG A 303 1.56 6.01 0.44
C ARG A 303 1.11 6.88 1.60
N SER A 304 0.41 6.27 2.55
CA SER A 304 0.06 6.89 3.83
C SER A 304 1.29 6.95 4.73
N THR A 305 1.39 8.04 5.50
CA THR A 305 2.40 8.20 6.56
C THR A 305 1.89 7.73 7.92
N HIS A 306 0.63 7.27 8.01
CA HIS A 306 0.06 6.76 9.25
C HIS A 306 0.49 5.31 9.45
N ASP A 307 0.83 4.95 10.69
CA ASP A 307 1.18 3.58 11.05
C ASP A 307 -0.06 2.68 10.95
N PHE A 308 0.06 1.60 10.19
CA PHE A 308 -0.99 0.59 10.10
C PHE A 308 -1.08 -0.18 11.43
N PRO A 309 -2.29 -0.55 11.91
CA PRO A 309 -2.43 -1.31 13.15
C PRO A 309 -1.63 -2.62 13.13
N ASP A 310 -0.98 -2.97 14.25
CA ASP A 310 -0.24 -4.23 14.40
C ASP A 310 -1.21 -5.43 14.49
N TYR A 311 -1.64 -5.88 13.32
CA TYR A 311 -2.55 -6.99 13.18
C TYR A 311 -1.89 -8.33 13.52
N ARG A 312 -0.56 -8.44 13.46
CA ARG A 312 0.16 -9.68 13.78
C ARG A 312 0.11 -9.95 15.27
N ALA A 313 0.29 -8.91 16.09
CA ALA A 313 0.08 -9.01 17.53
C ALA A 313 -1.36 -9.43 17.87
N MET A 314 -2.36 -8.87 17.16
CA MET A 314 -3.77 -9.27 17.33
C MET A 314 -3.99 -10.75 16.96
N LEU A 315 -3.52 -11.20 15.79
CA LEU A 315 -3.68 -12.59 15.34
C LEU A 315 -2.96 -13.58 16.28
N ALA A 316 -1.77 -13.23 16.77
CA ALA A 316 -1.00 -14.05 17.71
C ALA A 316 -1.67 -14.18 19.09
N ALA A 317 -2.51 -13.20 19.47
CA ALA A 317 -3.25 -13.20 20.73
C ALA A 317 -4.57 -13.99 20.68
N LEU A 318 -4.99 -14.48 19.50
CA LEU A 318 -6.24 -15.24 19.37
C LEU A 318 -6.17 -16.57 20.12
N ALA A 319 -7.23 -16.88 20.88
CA ALA A 319 -7.38 -18.16 21.52
C ALA A 319 -7.57 -19.29 20.48
N PRO A 320 -7.26 -20.55 20.84
CA PRO A 320 -7.39 -21.67 19.91
C PRO A 320 -8.83 -21.87 19.46
N VAL A 321 -8.97 -22.24 18.19
CA VAL A 321 -10.26 -22.57 17.55
C VAL A 321 -10.91 -23.75 18.26
N ARG A 322 -12.20 -23.62 18.58
CA ARG A 322 -13.00 -24.67 19.24
C ARG A 322 -13.95 -25.37 18.30
N THR A 323 -14.58 -24.62 17.40
CA THR A 323 -15.53 -25.16 16.43
C THR A 323 -15.13 -24.73 15.03
N ARG A 324 -15.03 -25.70 14.12
CA ARG A 324 -14.79 -25.47 12.71
C ARG A 324 -16.08 -25.76 11.95
N VAL A 325 -16.51 -24.82 11.11
CA VAL A 325 -17.70 -24.97 10.29
C VAL A 325 -17.31 -24.85 8.83
N VAL A 326 -17.71 -25.80 8.00
CA VAL A 326 -17.61 -25.71 6.54
C VAL A 326 -19.01 -25.64 5.98
N LEU A 327 -19.28 -24.69 5.10
CA LEU A 327 -20.62 -24.43 4.58
C LEU A 327 -20.56 -23.83 3.17
N SER A 328 -21.62 -24.04 2.39
CA SER A 328 -21.70 -23.48 1.03
C SER A 328 -21.76 -21.96 1.05
N ARG A 329 -20.83 -21.33 0.33
CA ARG A 329 -20.75 -19.87 0.15
C ARG A 329 -22.06 -19.32 -0.42
N ALA A 330 -22.57 -19.95 -1.48
CA ALA A 330 -23.79 -19.53 -2.16
C ALA A 330 -25.00 -19.60 -1.23
N ALA A 331 -25.13 -20.68 -0.46
CA ALA A 331 -26.26 -20.85 0.46
C ALA A 331 -26.24 -19.81 1.60
N LEU A 332 -25.07 -19.43 2.11
CA LEU A 332 -24.97 -18.41 3.16
C LEU A 332 -25.24 -17.00 2.61
N LEU A 333 -24.72 -16.67 1.42
CA LEU A 333 -25.03 -15.41 0.75
C LEU A 333 -26.53 -15.28 0.51
N ASP A 334 -27.16 -16.35 0.02
CA ASP A 334 -28.60 -16.42 -0.24
C ASP A 334 -29.46 -16.21 1.02
N VAL A 335 -28.97 -16.62 2.20
CA VAL A 335 -29.60 -16.31 3.50
C VAL A 335 -29.49 -14.81 3.83
N MET A 336 -28.32 -14.20 3.61
CA MET A 336 -28.08 -12.78 3.89
C MET A 336 -28.78 -11.85 2.88
N GLU A 337 -28.89 -12.25 1.61
CA GLU A 337 -29.54 -11.45 0.56
C GLU A 337 -31.06 -11.41 0.69
N ARG A 338 -31.65 -12.46 1.29
CA ARG A 338 -33.08 -12.50 1.65
C ARG A 338 -33.35 -12.05 3.07
N ALA A 339 -32.33 -11.59 3.80
CA ALA A 339 -32.50 -11.15 5.17
C ALA A 339 -33.21 -9.80 5.22
N ASP A 340 -34.36 -9.74 5.89
CA ASP A 340 -35.04 -8.48 6.22
C ASP A 340 -34.46 -7.83 7.50
N SER A 341 -33.41 -8.44 8.09
CA SER A 341 -32.73 -7.99 9.31
C SER A 341 -31.28 -7.61 8.99
N PRO A 342 -30.73 -6.56 9.63
CA PRO A 342 -29.31 -6.23 9.52
C PRO A 342 -28.40 -7.22 10.27
N THR A 343 -28.99 -8.20 10.96
CA THR A 343 -28.26 -9.22 11.73
C THR A 343 -28.58 -10.62 11.20
N VAL A 344 -27.52 -11.41 11.03
CA VAL A 344 -27.57 -12.83 10.68
C VAL A 344 -27.04 -13.64 11.86
N VAL A 345 -27.71 -14.75 12.14
CA VAL A 345 -27.35 -15.68 13.20
C VAL A 345 -26.94 -17.00 12.59
N LEU A 346 -25.83 -17.55 13.08
CA LEU A 346 -25.32 -18.87 12.73
C LEU A 346 -25.43 -19.76 13.97
N HIS A 347 -26.17 -20.86 13.84
CA HIS A 347 -26.33 -21.86 14.89
C HIS A 347 -25.67 -23.16 14.48
N THR A 348 -24.79 -23.68 15.33
CA THR A 348 -24.12 -24.97 15.16
C THR A 348 -24.55 -25.92 16.27
N THR A 349 -24.87 -27.15 15.92
CA THR A 349 -25.23 -28.19 16.89
C THR A 349 -24.04 -29.11 17.16
N SER A 350 -24.08 -29.83 18.29
CA SER A 350 -23.11 -30.88 18.59
C SER A 350 -23.24 -32.10 17.67
N THR A 351 -24.35 -32.22 16.92
CA THR A 351 -24.55 -33.25 15.90
C THR A 351 -23.95 -32.86 14.55
N GLY A 352 -23.35 -31.67 14.45
CA GLY A 352 -22.64 -31.18 13.27
C GLY A 352 -23.53 -30.46 12.26
N THR A 353 -24.80 -30.22 12.57
CA THR A 353 -25.71 -29.45 11.70
C THR A 353 -25.50 -27.95 11.87
N VAL A 354 -25.70 -27.22 10.77
CA VAL A 354 -25.54 -25.77 10.70
C VAL A 354 -26.81 -25.15 10.14
N SER A 355 -27.36 -24.18 10.85
CA SER A 355 -28.46 -23.36 10.36
C SER A 355 -28.09 -21.89 10.43
N ALA A 356 -28.62 -21.12 9.48
CA ALA A 356 -28.51 -19.68 9.49
C ALA A 356 -29.88 -19.04 9.30
N ALA A 357 -30.08 -17.89 9.93
CA ALA A 357 -31.30 -17.11 9.78
C ALA A 357 -31.00 -15.61 9.81
N ALA A 358 -31.91 -14.85 9.21
CA ALA A 358 -32.02 -13.42 9.46
C ALA A 358 -32.89 -13.22 10.70
N GLY A 359 -32.44 -12.43 11.67
CA GLY A 359 -33.25 -12.19 12.87
C GLY A 359 -32.62 -11.21 13.84
N ALA A 360 -33.47 -10.56 14.63
CA ALA A 360 -33.00 -9.82 15.80
C ALA A 360 -32.32 -10.79 16.77
N PRO A 361 -31.34 -10.34 17.56
CA PRO A 361 -30.70 -11.14 18.60
C PRO A 361 -31.65 -11.36 19.79
N CYS A 362 -32.82 -11.96 19.57
CA CYS A 362 -33.69 -12.42 20.65
C CYS A 362 -33.36 -13.89 20.92
N GLU A 363 -33.15 -14.23 22.19
CA GLU A 363 -33.03 -15.61 22.64
C GLU A 363 -34.26 -16.39 22.18
N GLN A 364 -34.06 -17.51 21.49
CA GLN A 364 -35.06 -18.36 20.81
C GLN A 364 -35.36 -17.93 19.38
N LEU A 365 -34.53 -18.39 18.44
CA LEU A 365 -35.00 -18.55 17.06
C LEU A 365 -36.19 -19.51 17.06
N GLU A 366 -37.33 -19.05 16.57
CA GLU A 366 -38.37 -19.96 16.11
C GLU A 366 -37.76 -20.89 15.05
N PRO A 367 -37.79 -22.23 15.24
CA PRO A 367 -37.13 -23.17 14.35
C PRO A 367 -37.62 -23.10 12.89
N ALA A 368 -38.78 -22.47 12.64
CA ALA A 368 -39.32 -22.23 11.31
C ALA A 368 -38.59 -21.12 10.52
N ALA A 369 -37.93 -20.17 11.19
CA ALA A 369 -37.17 -19.10 10.54
C ALA A 369 -35.71 -19.49 10.24
N ALA A 370 -35.19 -20.50 10.94
CA ALA A 370 -33.83 -20.99 10.77
C ALA A 370 -33.72 -21.89 9.53
N ARG A 371 -32.99 -21.45 8.51
CA ARG A 371 -32.78 -22.23 7.30
C ARG A 371 -31.56 -23.13 7.48
N HIS A 372 -31.77 -24.44 7.30
CA HIS A 372 -30.68 -25.39 7.28
C HIS A 372 -29.79 -25.13 6.05
N ILE A 373 -28.47 -25.01 6.27
CA ILE A 373 -27.53 -24.87 5.16
C ILE A 373 -27.21 -26.27 4.62
N PRO A 374 -27.54 -26.60 3.36
CA PRO A 374 -27.26 -27.93 2.82
C PRO A 374 -25.76 -28.25 2.87
N GLN A 375 -25.42 -29.48 3.22
CA GLN A 375 -24.05 -30.01 3.27
C GLN A 375 -23.09 -29.26 4.20
N ALA A 376 -23.60 -28.35 5.03
CA ALA A 376 -22.79 -27.70 6.04
C ALA A 376 -22.44 -28.69 7.16
N THR A 377 -21.19 -28.64 7.62
CA THR A 377 -20.67 -29.51 8.66
C THR A 377 -20.01 -28.67 9.75
N ALA A 378 -20.35 -28.94 11.00
CA ALA A 378 -19.68 -28.36 12.17
C ALA A 378 -18.93 -29.44 12.95
N THR A 379 -17.68 -29.17 13.29
CA THR A 379 -16.85 -30.01 14.16
C THR A 379 -16.46 -29.21 15.38
N GLY A 380 -17.01 -29.56 16.55
CA GLY A 380 -16.75 -28.87 17.82
C GLY A 380 -18.01 -28.75 18.68
N PRO A 381 -17.94 -28.03 19.81
CA PRO A 381 -19.11 -27.74 20.65
C PRO A 381 -20.15 -26.88 19.91
N ALA A 382 -21.41 -27.08 20.29
CA ALA A 382 -22.52 -26.27 19.81
C ALA A 382 -22.33 -24.81 20.21
N MET A 383 -22.64 -23.90 19.28
CA MET A 383 -22.57 -22.46 19.52
C MET A 383 -23.56 -21.70 18.64
N THR A 384 -24.00 -20.56 19.17
CA THR A 384 -24.78 -19.56 18.45
C THR A 384 -23.97 -18.28 18.39
N ILE A 385 -23.82 -17.72 17.20
CA ILE A 385 -23.05 -16.50 16.97
C ILE A 385 -23.81 -15.56 16.04
N TYR A 386 -23.70 -14.26 16.30
CA TYR A 386 -24.42 -13.22 15.59
C TYR A 386 -23.44 -12.33 14.84
N PHE A 387 -23.82 -11.87 13.65
CA PHE A 387 -23.04 -10.93 12.86
C PHE A 387 -23.91 -9.83 12.29
N ALA A 388 -23.34 -8.64 12.13
CA ALA A 388 -23.90 -7.66 11.22
C ALA A 388 -23.76 -8.18 9.79
N VAL A 389 -24.81 -8.07 8.98
CA VAL A 389 -24.76 -8.40 7.55
C VAL A 389 -23.70 -7.56 6.84
N THR A 390 -23.55 -6.28 7.23
CA THR A 390 -22.51 -5.39 6.71
C THR A 390 -21.09 -5.85 7.01
N THR A 391 -20.88 -6.65 8.05
CA THR A 391 -19.57 -7.24 8.40
C THR A 391 -19.37 -8.57 7.69
N LEU A 392 -20.37 -9.46 7.76
CA LEU A 392 -20.26 -10.84 7.28
C LEU A 392 -20.40 -10.98 5.76
N TYR A 393 -21.32 -10.24 5.14
CA TYR A 393 -21.58 -10.37 3.70
C TYR A 393 -20.33 -10.11 2.87
N PRO A 394 -19.57 -9.01 3.06
CA PRO A 394 -18.36 -8.77 2.26
C PRO A 394 -17.27 -9.83 2.49
N ALA A 395 -17.14 -10.34 3.73
CA ALA A 395 -16.18 -11.39 4.08
C ALA A 395 -16.46 -12.72 3.35
N VAL A 396 -17.74 -13.08 3.21
CA VAL A 396 -18.16 -14.29 2.50
C VAL A 396 -18.18 -14.06 0.98
N ALA A 397 -18.58 -12.87 0.54
CA ALA A 397 -18.68 -12.53 -0.87
C ALA A 397 -17.32 -12.46 -1.57
N THR A 398 -16.24 -12.13 -0.87
CA THR A 398 -14.88 -12.11 -1.45
C THR A 398 -14.14 -13.44 -1.35
N ALA A 399 -14.64 -14.39 -0.55
CA ALA A 399 -14.05 -15.71 -0.41
C ALA A 399 -13.94 -16.46 -1.75
N VAL A 400 -12.83 -17.16 -1.94
CA VAL A 400 -12.53 -17.92 -3.17
C VAL A 400 -13.18 -19.30 -3.08
N GLY A 401 -13.75 -19.80 -4.18
CA GLY A 401 -14.32 -21.15 -4.23
C GLY A 401 -15.77 -21.28 -3.74
N PRO A 402 -16.32 -22.50 -3.79
CA PRO A 402 -17.74 -22.76 -3.53
C PRO A 402 -18.08 -22.84 -2.03
N ASP A 403 -17.10 -23.21 -1.21
CA ASP A 403 -17.27 -23.48 0.22
C ASP A 403 -16.37 -22.58 1.06
N VAL A 404 -16.93 -22.13 2.18
CA VAL A 404 -16.25 -21.28 3.16
C VAL A 404 -16.11 -22.02 4.48
N MET A 405 -14.97 -21.82 5.12
CA MET A 405 -14.63 -22.37 6.42
C MET A 405 -14.57 -21.27 7.47
N PHE A 406 -15.26 -21.49 8.58
CA PHE A 406 -15.33 -20.61 9.74
C PHE A 406 -14.62 -21.31 10.91
N ASP A 407 -13.59 -20.67 11.41
CA ASP A 407 -12.83 -21.08 12.58
C ASP A 407 -13.30 -20.24 13.78
N LEU A 408 -14.10 -20.86 14.65
CA LEU A 408 -14.83 -20.22 15.75
C LEU A 408 -14.16 -20.50 17.10
N ILE A 409 -13.92 -19.45 17.88
CA ILE A 409 -13.30 -19.51 19.21
C ILE A 409 -14.37 -19.54 20.31
N ALA A 410 -15.23 -18.52 20.34
CA ALA A 410 -16.36 -18.36 21.26
C ALA A 410 -17.39 -17.39 20.64
N PRO A 411 -18.64 -17.34 21.14
CA PRO A 411 -19.71 -16.49 20.57
C PRO A 411 -19.41 -14.99 20.53
N ASP A 412 -18.56 -14.51 21.43
CA ASP A 412 -18.16 -13.12 21.61
C ASP A 412 -16.73 -12.84 21.09
N GLN A 413 -16.08 -13.84 20.49
CA GLN A 413 -14.70 -13.76 20.00
C GLN A 413 -14.67 -13.64 18.47
N PRO A 414 -13.61 -13.04 17.91
CA PRO A 414 -13.45 -12.91 16.47
C PRO A 414 -13.50 -14.27 15.76
N VAL A 415 -14.03 -14.26 14.53
CA VAL A 415 -14.16 -15.46 13.69
C VAL A 415 -13.28 -15.35 12.48
N LEU A 416 -12.47 -16.38 12.24
CA LEU A 416 -11.64 -16.46 11.04
C LEU A 416 -12.42 -17.16 9.92
N ILE A 417 -12.60 -16.46 8.81
CA ILE A 417 -13.30 -16.91 7.62
C ILE A 417 -12.28 -17.09 6.49
N ARG A 418 -12.30 -18.23 5.83
CA ARG A 418 -11.40 -18.54 4.70
C ARG A 418 -12.09 -19.48 3.71
N SER A 419 -11.52 -19.62 2.51
CA SER A 419 -11.96 -20.68 1.60
C SER A 419 -11.66 -22.05 2.22
N ALA A 420 -12.49 -23.05 1.92
CA ALA A 420 -12.21 -24.42 2.29
C ALA A 420 -10.98 -24.98 1.55
N ASP A 421 -10.75 -24.51 0.31
CA ASP A 421 -9.75 -25.05 -0.62
C ASP A 421 -8.53 -24.13 -0.81
N ASP A 422 -8.65 -22.85 -0.44
CA ASP A 422 -7.60 -21.83 -0.59
C ASP A 422 -7.31 -21.11 0.73
N GLY A 423 -6.06 -21.15 1.18
CA GLY A 423 -5.61 -20.50 2.41
C GLY A 423 -5.11 -19.08 2.23
N ASP A 424 -5.00 -18.59 0.99
CA ASP A 424 -4.31 -17.33 0.72
C ASP A 424 -5.16 -16.09 1.04
N LEU A 425 -6.49 -16.21 1.06
CA LEU A 425 -7.42 -15.16 1.52
C LEU A 425 -8.00 -15.56 2.87
N SER A 426 -7.83 -14.69 3.86
CA SER A 426 -8.44 -14.86 5.18
C SER A 426 -9.11 -13.56 5.62
N THR A 427 -10.25 -13.66 6.29
CA THR A 427 -10.94 -12.52 6.88
C THR A 427 -11.30 -12.82 8.33
N LEU A 428 -10.79 -12.01 9.25
CA LEU A 428 -11.24 -12.00 10.63
C LEU A 428 -12.46 -11.10 10.75
N ALA A 429 -13.58 -11.60 11.25
CA ALA A 429 -14.83 -10.86 11.41
C ALA A 429 -15.27 -10.82 12.87
N MET A 430 -15.61 -9.62 13.36
CA MET A 430 -16.12 -9.43 14.72
C MET A 430 -17.60 -9.85 14.80
N PRO A 431 -17.98 -10.70 15.77
CA PRO A 431 -19.39 -10.96 16.02
C PRO A 431 -20.07 -9.74 16.65
N ARG A 432 -21.39 -9.67 16.52
CA ARG A 432 -22.22 -8.77 17.32
C ARG A 432 -22.59 -9.45 18.63
N LYS A 433 -22.55 -8.69 19.72
CA LYS A 433 -23.16 -9.13 20.97
C LYS A 433 -24.68 -9.22 20.79
N PRO A 434 -25.35 -10.26 21.30
CA PRO A 434 -26.79 -10.27 21.34
C PRO A 434 -27.29 -9.13 22.23
N GLU A 435 -28.32 -8.41 21.79
CA GLU A 435 -28.93 -7.33 22.57
C GLU A 435 -29.68 -7.97 23.74
N SER A 436 -29.18 -7.79 24.96
CA SER A 436 -29.89 -8.23 26.17
C SER A 436 -31.13 -7.35 26.35
N SER A 437 -32.27 -7.97 26.60
CA SER A 437 -33.60 -7.37 26.80
C SER A 437 -33.73 -6.32 27.93
N GLU A 438 -32.63 -5.90 28.56
CA GLU A 438 -32.60 -4.88 29.63
C GLU A 438 -32.47 -3.43 29.12
N GLU A 439 -32.05 -3.20 27.87
CA GLU A 439 -31.75 -1.84 27.38
C GLU A 439 -32.94 -1.14 26.69
N THR A 440 -34.04 -1.86 26.41
CA THR A 440 -35.27 -1.28 25.84
C THR A 440 -36.26 -0.79 26.92
N SER A 441 -35.85 -0.74 28.19
CA SER A 441 -36.68 -0.27 29.31
C SER A 441 -36.00 0.80 30.17
N ARG A 442 -35.26 1.73 29.54
CA ARG A 442 -34.80 2.97 30.20
C ARG A 442 -35.09 4.21 29.38
#